data_AF-A0AA42ZHT6-F1
#
_entry.id   AF-A0AA42ZHT6-F1
#
_cell.length_a   1.000
_cell.length_b   1.000
_cell.length_c   1.000
_cell.angle_alpha   90.00
_cell.angle_beta   90.00
_cell.angle_gamma   90.00
#
_symmetry.space_group_name_H-M   'P 1'
#
loop_
_entity.id
_entity.type
_entity.pdbx_description
1 polymer ?
#
loop_
_entity_poly.entity_id
_entity_poly.type
_entity_poly.pdbx_seq_one_letter_code
_entity_poly.pdbx_strand_id
1 'polypeptide(L)'
;MSLLNSVRTLVLVTGVLFVINSCGNGDGADDPDPNEPGVVWTLRSTGIAGYLVGVVWSEAHQMFAAVGDAGLIMTSPDGVIWSQQDSPTDEFLLEVATTTSEFIALGNNGTMLSSADGFSWTEVSLDSLDIADGWLYGGVASSQDLVVAVGQDGVILWSDDGDTWQLADTTGTGQDLYSVTWSDMHSEFVAVGGLGTILTSTDGNVWELETVSPTIAWLYDITWSTTAEMYIVVGQDGTILTSSDGDTWIEQESRLGNYLYGVGAADGLFVAVGQDGLILSSDDGVVWTLREHGLADNLRAVAWSPTLDRFAAVGIAQSVLTSEDGIEWVSQLNGITIDLYDVTSRMGADTLSLAVGSGGSILASPDGLEWSLIRAGGDDVLRGITYRTGANPMFVAVGDHGAVLTSNNSGQSWDTATASVHHLYAVTFSPNLLVAVGRSGTILTSQDAGLWTRFPNLGTSEHFRGVAFSQTTFVAVGDSGIVATAPDGSSPTWTTSRIPEEPFLTGVAWIDSMFVAVGATGAIFTSPDGLTWAEQLWDVPVEDLKQLNEVASSGSLMVAVGQELTIISSSDGLTWIGQGQSGTGTLEGVTWNGTRFIAVGEGNRLITSP
;
A
#
# COMPACT_ATOMS: atom_id res chain seq x y z
N MET A 1 40.81 -23.06 38.35
CA MET A 1 41.16 -24.39 37.80
C MET A 1 39.85 -25.18 37.68
N SER A 2 39.49 -25.59 36.45
CA SER A 2 38.33 -26.40 35.99
C SER A 2 36.91 -25.88 36.32
N LEU A 3 36.16 -25.39 35.33
CA LEU A 3 35.29 -26.12 34.37
C LEU A 3 33.93 -26.52 34.97
N LEU A 4 32.87 -25.92 34.43
CA LEU A 4 31.59 -26.58 34.18
C LEU A 4 30.94 -25.95 32.95
N ASN A 5 30.90 -26.74 31.88
CA ASN A 5 30.19 -26.46 30.63
C ASN A 5 28.68 -26.42 30.90
N SER A 6 28.00 -25.42 30.33
CA SER A 6 26.60 -25.57 29.93
C SER A 6 26.50 -25.13 28.48
N VAL A 7 26.37 -26.11 27.59
CA VAL A 7 25.94 -25.90 26.21
C VAL A 7 24.49 -25.43 26.24
N ARG A 8 24.20 -24.27 25.64
CA ARG A 8 22.87 -23.95 25.14
C ARG A 8 22.99 -23.71 23.64
N THR A 9 22.34 -24.60 22.91
CA THR A 9 22.07 -24.50 21.48
C THR A 9 21.39 -23.16 21.19
N LEU A 10 22.05 -22.34 20.36
CA LEU A 10 21.46 -21.16 19.76
C LEU A 10 20.77 -21.63 18.47
N VAL A 11 19.45 -21.58 18.43
CA VAL A 11 18.71 -21.66 17.17
C VAL A 11 18.79 -20.26 16.55
N LEU A 12 19.49 -20.14 15.42
CA LEU A 12 19.42 -18.93 14.60
C LEU A 12 18.02 -18.84 14.01
N VAL A 13 17.26 -17.84 14.45
CA VAL A 13 16.21 -17.22 13.64
C VAL A 13 16.55 -15.73 13.68
N THR A 14 17.30 -15.25 12.70
CA THR A 14 17.61 -13.82 12.58
C THR A 14 17.78 -13.43 11.12
N GLY A 15 16.85 -12.63 10.63
CA GLY A 15 17.07 -11.61 9.61
C GLY A 15 16.85 -10.22 10.23
N VAL A 16 17.62 -9.88 11.28
CA VAL A 16 17.79 -8.49 11.75
C VAL A 16 19.21 -8.38 12.29
N LEU A 17 20.08 -7.66 11.59
CA LEU A 17 21.43 -7.35 12.05
C LEU A 17 21.39 -6.04 12.84
N PHE A 18 21.69 -6.08 14.13
CA PHE A 18 22.02 -4.88 14.90
C PHE A 18 23.46 -4.46 14.56
N VAL A 19 23.63 -3.29 13.95
CA VAL A 19 24.93 -2.60 13.96
C VAL A 19 24.92 -1.64 15.15
N ILE A 20 25.56 -2.06 16.25
CA ILE A 20 26.00 -1.11 17.27
C ILE A 20 27.34 -0.55 16.77
N ASN A 21 27.31 0.63 16.15
CA ASN A 21 28.56 1.37 15.92
C ASN A 21 28.98 2.03 17.24
N SER A 22 29.86 1.37 17.98
CA SER A 22 30.75 2.05 18.90
C SER A 22 31.81 2.79 18.07
N CYS A 23 31.63 4.09 17.84
CA CYS A 23 32.70 4.92 17.31
C CYS A 23 33.79 5.06 18.38
N GLY A 24 34.97 4.54 18.08
CA GLY A 24 36.18 4.74 18.87
C GLY A 24 37.39 4.77 17.96
N ASN A 25 37.82 5.97 17.56
CA ASN A 25 39.17 6.50 17.84
C ASN A 25 39.44 7.81 17.09
N GLY A 26 39.65 8.87 17.88
CA GLY A 26 40.71 9.87 17.68
C GLY A 26 40.51 10.96 16.63
N ASP A 27 39.95 12.10 17.05
CA ASP A 27 40.74 13.31 17.37
C ASP A 27 39.83 14.34 18.07
N GLY A 28 40.37 14.99 19.09
CA GLY A 28 39.57 15.70 20.09
C GLY A 28 38.94 17.02 19.62
N ALA A 29 37.63 17.11 19.75
CA ALA A 29 36.85 18.19 20.36
C ALA A 29 35.39 17.71 20.45
N ASP A 30 34.75 17.94 21.61
CA ASP A 30 33.32 17.76 21.92
C ASP A 30 32.77 16.31 21.85
N ASP A 31 32.96 15.59 22.97
CA ASP A 31 32.23 14.36 23.31
C ASP A 31 30.81 14.77 23.79
N PRO A 32 29.72 14.36 23.10
CA PRO A 32 28.37 14.69 23.53
C PRO A 32 28.05 14.00 24.88
N ASP A 33 27.38 14.73 25.78
CA ASP A 33 27.05 14.27 27.13
C ASP A 33 26.28 12.92 27.09
N PRO A 34 26.80 11.83 27.70
CA PRO A 34 26.15 10.52 27.70
C PRO A 34 24.87 10.45 28.56
N ASN A 35 24.39 11.58 29.12
CA ASN A 35 23.15 11.66 29.90
C ASN A 35 21.93 12.23 29.15
N GLU A 36 22.06 12.55 27.86
CA GLU A 36 20.88 12.95 27.08
C GLU A 36 20.12 11.72 26.55
N PRO A 37 18.79 11.59 26.81
CA PRO A 37 18.04 10.40 26.44
C PRO A 37 17.83 10.34 24.93
N GLY A 38 18.66 9.56 24.23
CA GLY A 38 18.37 9.14 22.86
C GLY A 38 17.11 8.28 22.81
N VAL A 39 16.19 8.62 21.92
CA VAL A 39 14.92 7.91 21.69
C VAL A 39 15.09 6.96 20.51
N VAL A 40 14.96 5.66 20.73
CA VAL A 40 15.10 4.65 19.67
C VAL A 40 13.76 4.47 18.94
N TRP A 41 13.73 4.78 17.65
CA TRP A 41 12.54 4.68 16.83
C TRP A 41 12.42 3.30 16.15
N THR A 42 11.19 2.80 16.01
CA THR A 42 10.91 1.52 15.33
C THR A 42 10.06 1.76 14.08
N LEU A 43 10.57 1.35 12.92
CA LEU A 43 9.80 1.32 11.67
C LEU A 43 8.66 0.30 11.78
N ARG A 44 7.46 0.71 11.35
CA ARG A 44 6.29 -0.13 11.24
C ARG A 44 5.93 -0.23 9.76
N SER A 45 5.79 -1.44 9.24
CA SER A 45 5.37 -1.71 7.87
C SER A 45 3.85 -1.66 7.76
N THR A 46 3.31 -0.98 6.74
CA THR A 46 1.86 -0.99 6.45
C THR A 46 1.50 -1.65 5.12
N GLY A 47 2.37 -2.51 4.58
CA GLY A 47 2.16 -3.23 3.30
C GLY A 47 2.50 -2.35 2.08
N ILE A 48 3.11 -2.92 1.04
CA ILE A 48 3.75 -2.24 -0.12
C ILE A 48 2.73 -2.03 -1.27
N ALA A 49 2.96 -1.19 -2.31
CA ALA A 49 2.12 -1.02 -3.54
C ALA A 49 2.63 -1.83 -4.74
N GLY A 50 1.70 -2.42 -5.49
CA GLY A 50 1.90 -3.20 -6.71
C GLY A 50 0.57 -3.71 -7.28
N TYR A 51 0.58 -4.44 -8.39
CA TYR A 51 -0.55 -5.09 -9.02
C TYR A 51 -0.47 -6.59 -8.76
N LEU A 52 -1.49 -7.20 -8.16
CA LEU A 52 -1.59 -8.66 -8.11
C LEU A 52 -2.38 -9.15 -9.32
N VAL A 53 -1.88 -10.20 -9.97
CA VAL A 53 -2.45 -10.72 -11.21
C VAL A 53 -2.82 -12.19 -11.09
N GLY A 54 -1.96 -13.02 -10.49
CA GLY A 54 -2.25 -14.42 -10.21
C GLY A 54 -2.42 -14.68 -8.71
N VAL A 55 -3.28 -15.63 -8.35
CA VAL A 55 -3.43 -16.12 -6.98
C VAL A 55 -3.80 -17.61 -6.98
N VAL A 56 -3.18 -18.37 -6.08
CA VAL A 56 -3.47 -19.79 -5.90
C VAL A 56 -3.54 -20.15 -4.43
N TRP A 57 -4.37 -21.14 -4.08
CA TRP A 57 -4.33 -21.82 -2.80
C TRP A 57 -3.53 -23.12 -2.92
N SER A 58 -2.57 -23.34 -2.04
CA SER A 58 -1.82 -24.59 -1.95
C SER A 58 -2.29 -25.45 -0.78
N GLU A 59 -2.89 -26.60 -1.09
CA GLU A 59 -3.25 -27.60 -0.08
C GLU A 59 -2.02 -28.19 0.62
N ALA A 60 -0.92 -28.40 -0.10
CA ALA A 60 0.30 -28.96 0.49
C ALA A 60 0.90 -28.04 1.56
N HIS A 61 0.83 -26.72 1.33
CA HIS A 61 1.44 -25.70 2.18
C HIS A 61 0.45 -24.99 3.10
N GLN A 62 -0.86 -25.22 2.91
CA GLN A 62 -1.95 -24.60 3.67
C GLN A 62 -1.89 -23.07 3.65
N MET A 63 -1.69 -22.50 2.46
CA MET A 63 -1.56 -21.06 2.28
C MET A 63 -1.89 -20.63 0.86
N PHE A 64 -2.27 -19.37 0.71
CA PHE A 64 -2.31 -18.66 -0.55
C PHE A 64 -0.92 -18.15 -0.94
N ALA A 65 -0.68 -18.11 -2.25
CA ALA A 65 0.39 -17.35 -2.88
C ALA A 65 -0.21 -16.48 -3.99
N ALA A 66 0.26 -15.25 -4.13
CA ALA A 66 -0.15 -14.33 -5.17
C ALA A 66 1.07 -13.64 -5.77
N VAL A 67 1.01 -13.35 -7.07
CA VAL A 67 2.13 -12.78 -7.82
C VAL A 67 1.69 -11.58 -8.66
N GLY A 68 2.65 -10.75 -9.05
CA GLY A 68 2.33 -9.44 -9.59
C GLY A 68 3.46 -8.70 -10.31
N ASP A 69 3.24 -7.41 -10.50
CA ASP A 69 4.18 -6.52 -11.16
C ASP A 69 5.50 -6.37 -10.41
N ALA A 70 6.56 -6.02 -11.15
CA ALA A 70 7.89 -5.77 -10.57
C ALA A 70 8.40 -6.89 -9.66
N GLY A 71 8.13 -8.16 -10.02
CA GLY A 71 8.50 -9.32 -9.22
C GLY A 71 7.72 -9.48 -7.92
N LEU A 72 6.55 -8.85 -7.77
CA LEU A 72 5.79 -8.92 -6.53
C LEU A 72 5.36 -10.37 -6.24
N ILE A 73 5.70 -10.84 -5.04
CA ILE A 73 5.29 -12.15 -4.52
C ILE A 73 4.72 -11.92 -3.12
N MET A 74 3.50 -12.39 -2.88
CA MET A 74 2.80 -12.30 -1.61
C MET A 74 2.34 -13.69 -1.17
N THR A 75 2.36 -13.96 0.12
CA THR A 75 1.81 -15.19 0.69
C THR A 75 0.90 -14.91 1.87
N SER A 76 -0.10 -15.77 2.08
CA SER A 76 -1.03 -15.63 3.19
C SER A 76 -1.58 -16.97 3.68
N PRO A 77 -1.48 -17.31 4.97
CA PRO A 77 -2.07 -18.53 5.51
C PRO A 77 -3.60 -18.46 5.64
N ASP A 78 -4.22 -17.27 5.55
CA ASP A 78 -5.65 -17.06 5.83
C ASP A 78 -6.41 -16.25 4.75
N GLY A 79 -5.70 -15.78 3.71
CA GLY A 79 -6.23 -14.91 2.66
C GLY A 79 -6.50 -13.48 3.10
N VAL A 80 -6.22 -13.13 4.36
CA VAL A 80 -6.48 -11.81 4.97
C VAL A 80 -5.19 -11.06 5.24
N ILE A 81 -4.23 -11.74 5.88
CA ILE A 81 -2.93 -11.19 6.24
C ILE A 81 -1.93 -11.71 5.22
N TRP A 82 -1.45 -10.81 4.37
CA TRP A 82 -0.48 -11.11 3.33
C TRP A 82 0.90 -10.58 3.70
N SER A 83 1.92 -11.39 3.46
CA SER A 83 3.33 -11.04 3.61
C SER A 83 4.03 -11.07 2.27
N GLN A 84 4.70 -9.97 1.91
CA GLN A 84 5.57 -9.93 0.74
C GLN A 84 6.82 -10.80 0.96
N GLN A 85 7.22 -11.51 -0.10
CA GLN A 85 8.43 -12.31 -0.15
C GLN A 85 9.47 -11.64 -1.04
N ASP A 86 10.74 -11.99 -0.81
CA ASP A 86 11.82 -11.57 -1.68
C ASP A 86 11.70 -12.29 -3.04
N SER A 87 11.82 -11.54 -4.12
CA SER A 87 11.82 -12.06 -5.48
C SER A 87 13.23 -12.00 -6.08
N PRO A 88 13.68 -13.04 -6.82
CA PRO A 88 14.94 -13.01 -7.53
C PRO A 88 14.91 -12.15 -8.81
N THR A 89 13.74 -11.63 -9.20
CA THR A 89 13.51 -10.88 -10.44
C THR A 89 12.64 -9.64 -10.19
N ASP A 90 12.79 -8.63 -11.04
CA ASP A 90 11.92 -7.46 -11.13
C ASP A 90 10.94 -7.56 -12.32
N GLU A 91 10.87 -8.71 -12.99
CA GLU A 91 9.96 -8.94 -14.12
C GLU A 91 8.51 -9.06 -13.66
N PHE A 92 7.56 -8.75 -14.55
CA PHE A 92 6.14 -8.90 -14.25
C PHE A 92 5.78 -10.38 -14.14
N LEU A 93 5.38 -10.83 -12.95
CA LEU A 93 4.84 -12.17 -12.71
C LEU A 93 3.31 -12.16 -12.91
N LEU A 94 2.81 -13.10 -13.72
CA LEU A 94 1.46 -13.08 -14.24
C LEU A 94 0.58 -14.17 -13.66
N GLU A 95 1.14 -15.36 -13.43
CA GLU A 95 0.41 -16.50 -12.94
C GLU A 95 1.23 -17.27 -11.90
N VAL A 96 0.54 -17.91 -10.96
CA VAL A 96 1.15 -18.81 -9.98
C VAL A 96 0.28 -20.05 -9.83
N ALA A 97 0.90 -21.22 -9.87
CA ALA A 97 0.25 -22.48 -9.52
C ALA A 97 1.03 -23.22 -8.45
N THR A 98 0.40 -24.27 -7.94
CA THR A 98 0.99 -25.21 -7.00
C THR A 98 1.04 -26.60 -7.63
N THR A 99 2.10 -27.33 -7.34
CA THR A 99 2.15 -28.78 -7.47
C THR A 99 1.88 -29.40 -6.09
N THR A 100 2.06 -30.72 -5.97
CA THR A 100 2.01 -31.39 -4.67
C THR A 100 3.21 -31.06 -3.77
N SER A 101 4.28 -30.44 -4.30
CA SER A 101 5.53 -30.20 -3.59
C SER A 101 6.06 -28.77 -3.64
N GLU A 102 5.57 -27.91 -4.53
CA GLU A 102 6.12 -26.57 -4.73
C GLU A 102 5.11 -25.61 -5.37
N PHE A 103 5.48 -24.33 -5.40
CA PHE A 103 4.87 -23.27 -6.18
C PHE A 103 5.68 -23.01 -7.43
N ILE A 104 5.00 -22.74 -8.54
CA ILE A 104 5.60 -22.30 -9.81
C ILE A 104 4.95 -20.97 -10.20
N ALA A 105 5.75 -19.95 -10.46
CA ALA A 105 5.29 -18.65 -10.95
C ALA A 105 5.86 -18.38 -12.34
N LEU A 106 5.03 -17.82 -13.22
CA LEU A 106 5.39 -17.45 -14.59
C LEU A 106 5.33 -15.94 -14.77
N GLY A 107 6.20 -15.40 -15.62
CA GLY A 107 6.24 -13.97 -15.90
C GLY A 107 6.83 -13.63 -17.25
N ASN A 108 6.76 -12.34 -17.58
CA ASN A 108 7.24 -11.78 -18.83
C ASN A 108 8.70 -12.17 -19.14
N ASN A 109 9.07 -12.05 -20.42
CA ASN A 109 10.41 -12.36 -20.91
C ASN A 109 10.84 -13.83 -20.69
N GLY A 110 9.88 -14.74 -20.53
CA GLY A 110 10.18 -16.16 -20.27
C GLY A 110 10.59 -16.44 -18.83
N THR A 111 10.28 -15.54 -17.90
CA THR A 111 10.60 -15.71 -16.48
C THR A 111 9.80 -16.87 -15.89
N MET A 112 10.48 -17.77 -15.19
CA MET A 112 9.87 -18.84 -14.42
C MET A 112 10.56 -18.95 -13.08
N LEU A 113 9.79 -19.01 -12.01
CA LEU A 113 10.28 -19.15 -10.64
C LEU A 113 9.68 -20.39 -9.98
N SER A 114 10.44 -21.05 -9.12
CA SER A 114 9.96 -22.14 -8.27
C SER A 114 10.20 -21.84 -6.79
N SER A 115 9.36 -22.43 -5.93
CA SER A 115 9.53 -22.36 -4.48
C SER A 115 8.92 -23.58 -3.79
N ALA A 116 9.72 -24.31 -3.02
CA ALA A 116 9.25 -25.45 -2.23
C ALA A 116 8.50 -25.07 -0.95
N ASP A 117 8.47 -23.79 -0.58
CA ASP A 117 7.85 -23.33 0.67
C ASP A 117 6.99 -22.05 0.53
N GLY A 118 7.02 -21.41 -0.63
CA GLY A 118 6.33 -20.14 -0.89
C GLY A 118 7.07 -18.90 -0.35
N PHE A 119 8.18 -19.06 0.36
CA PHE A 119 8.96 -17.96 0.96
C PHE A 119 10.28 -17.74 0.25
N SER A 120 10.94 -18.83 -0.17
CA SER A 120 12.24 -18.79 -0.86
C SER A 120 12.04 -19.12 -2.33
N TRP A 121 12.20 -18.12 -3.20
CA TRP A 121 11.98 -18.27 -4.64
C TRP A 121 13.29 -18.31 -5.40
N THR A 122 13.37 -19.23 -6.37
CA THR A 122 14.52 -19.40 -7.25
C THR A 122 14.10 -19.36 -8.71
N GLU A 123 14.93 -18.75 -9.54
CA GLU A 123 14.70 -18.72 -10.99
C GLU A 123 14.97 -20.10 -11.61
N VAL A 124 14.03 -20.56 -12.44
CA VAL A 124 14.14 -21.79 -13.22
C VAL A 124 14.68 -21.43 -14.60
N SER A 125 15.87 -21.96 -14.91
CA SER A 125 16.57 -21.65 -16.16
C SER A 125 15.94 -22.38 -17.35
N LEU A 126 15.47 -21.63 -18.35
CA LEU A 126 14.92 -22.16 -19.61
C LEU A 126 15.89 -22.06 -20.80
N ASP A 127 17.15 -21.64 -20.58
CA ASP A 127 18.17 -21.41 -21.62
C ASP A 127 18.39 -22.56 -22.62
N SER A 128 18.07 -23.80 -22.24
CA SER A 128 18.18 -24.96 -23.14
C SER A 128 17.04 -25.07 -24.14
N LEU A 129 15.98 -24.28 -23.98
CA LEU A 129 14.81 -24.24 -24.84
C LEU A 129 14.96 -23.08 -25.83
N ASP A 130 14.70 -23.33 -27.12
CA ASP A 130 14.69 -22.30 -28.16
C ASP A 130 13.37 -21.51 -28.12
N ILE A 131 13.10 -20.91 -26.96
CA ILE A 131 11.96 -20.00 -26.75
C ILE A 131 12.46 -18.56 -26.88
N ALA A 132 11.75 -17.71 -27.61
CA ALA A 132 12.09 -16.29 -27.66
C ALA A 132 11.66 -15.59 -26.35
N ASP A 133 12.45 -14.59 -25.94
CA ASP A 133 12.14 -13.73 -24.80
C ASP A 133 10.71 -13.15 -24.96
N GLY A 134 9.82 -13.49 -24.02
CA GLY A 134 8.45 -12.94 -23.95
C GLY A 134 7.33 -13.96 -24.02
N TRP A 135 7.64 -15.24 -24.24
CA TRP A 135 6.62 -16.24 -24.59
C TRP A 135 5.87 -16.91 -23.43
N LEU A 136 6.24 -16.69 -22.17
CA LEU A 136 5.51 -17.24 -21.01
C LEU A 136 4.73 -16.12 -20.31
N TYR A 137 3.40 -16.15 -20.43
CA TYR A 137 2.53 -15.19 -19.75
C TYR A 137 1.13 -15.72 -19.44
N GLY A 138 0.86 -16.99 -19.74
CA GLY A 138 -0.45 -17.61 -19.54
C GLY A 138 -0.52 -18.44 -18.27
N GLY A 139 -1.35 -19.48 -18.32
CA GLY A 139 -1.63 -20.37 -17.20
C GLY A 139 -0.52 -21.36 -16.88
N VAL A 140 -0.55 -21.84 -15.64
CA VAL A 140 0.15 -23.06 -15.23
C VAL A 140 -0.83 -23.97 -14.50
N ALA A 141 -0.82 -25.26 -14.85
CA ALA A 141 -1.61 -26.29 -14.20
C ALA A 141 -0.75 -27.50 -13.87
N SER A 142 -1.13 -28.20 -12.81
CA SER A 142 -0.48 -29.45 -12.43
C SER A 142 -1.49 -30.58 -12.32
N SER A 143 -1.08 -31.76 -12.77
CA SER A 143 -1.66 -33.04 -12.37
C SER A 143 -0.83 -33.60 -11.20
N GLN A 144 -1.01 -34.87 -10.84
CA GLN A 144 -0.14 -35.52 -9.84
C GLN A 144 1.31 -35.69 -10.32
N ASP A 145 1.51 -35.86 -11.62
CA ASP A 145 2.79 -36.29 -12.21
C ASP A 145 3.35 -35.31 -13.26
N LEU A 146 2.59 -34.29 -13.66
CA LEU A 146 3.00 -33.32 -14.68
C LEU A 146 2.62 -31.90 -14.30
N VAL A 147 3.46 -30.96 -14.73
CA VAL A 147 3.17 -29.53 -14.73
C VAL A 147 3.19 -29.04 -16.17
N VAL A 148 2.21 -28.23 -16.54
CA VAL A 148 2.09 -27.61 -17.87
C VAL A 148 2.07 -26.10 -17.69
N ALA A 149 2.85 -25.40 -18.52
CA ALA A 149 2.85 -23.95 -18.64
C ALA A 149 2.51 -23.55 -20.08
N VAL A 150 1.66 -22.54 -20.26
CA VAL A 150 1.24 -22.06 -21.58
C VAL A 150 1.56 -20.58 -21.77
N GLY A 151 1.64 -20.12 -23.03
CA GLY A 151 1.87 -18.71 -23.29
C GLY A 151 1.73 -18.27 -24.76
N GLN A 152 2.54 -17.30 -25.16
CA GLN A 152 2.44 -16.58 -26.44
C GLN A 152 2.64 -17.51 -27.64
N ASP A 153 2.01 -17.16 -28.77
CA ASP A 153 2.25 -17.80 -30.06
C ASP A 153 2.03 -19.33 -30.03
N GLY A 154 1.23 -19.81 -29.08
CA GLY A 154 0.92 -21.22 -28.86
C GLY A 154 2.02 -22.01 -28.15
N VAL A 155 2.96 -21.36 -27.47
CA VAL A 155 4.00 -22.06 -26.69
C VAL A 155 3.38 -22.84 -25.54
N ILE A 156 3.76 -24.12 -25.45
CA ILE A 156 3.40 -24.99 -24.34
C ILE A 156 4.66 -25.71 -23.86
N LEU A 157 4.91 -25.61 -22.56
CA LEU A 157 5.97 -26.32 -21.87
C LEU A 157 5.35 -27.35 -20.92
N TRP A 158 6.06 -28.46 -20.72
CA TRP A 158 5.70 -29.45 -19.71
C TRP A 158 6.93 -29.93 -18.94
N SER A 159 6.69 -30.42 -17.73
CA SER A 159 7.70 -30.98 -16.84
C SER A 159 7.10 -32.11 -16.01
N ASP A 160 7.89 -33.13 -15.69
CA ASP A 160 7.55 -34.23 -14.77
C ASP A 160 8.05 -34.00 -13.33
N ASP A 161 8.93 -33.01 -13.14
CA ASP A 161 9.55 -32.71 -11.84
C ASP A 161 9.42 -31.24 -11.41
N GLY A 162 8.91 -30.36 -12.27
CA GLY A 162 8.78 -28.92 -12.05
C GLY A 162 10.08 -28.12 -12.19
N ASP A 163 11.22 -28.82 -12.28
CA ASP A 163 12.56 -28.24 -12.39
C ASP A 163 13.08 -28.26 -13.84
N THR A 164 12.79 -29.33 -14.58
CA THR A 164 13.25 -29.52 -15.96
C THR A 164 12.09 -29.51 -16.94
N TRP A 165 12.15 -28.55 -17.86
CA TRP A 165 11.05 -28.24 -18.77
C TRP A 165 11.37 -28.64 -20.22
N GLN A 166 10.33 -29.05 -20.93
CA GLN A 166 10.38 -29.46 -22.34
C GLN A 166 9.31 -28.75 -23.14
N LEU A 167 9.60 -28.44 -24.41
CA LEU A 167 8.61 -27.96 -25.36
C LEU A 167 7.69 -29.11 -25.77
N ALA A 168 6.38 -28.85 -25.82
CA ALA A 168 5.42 -29.77 -26.40
C ALA A 168 5.74 -30.03 -27.88
N ASP A 169 5.68 -31.30 -28.30
CA ASP A 169 5.92 -31.71 -29.69
C ASP A 169 4.88 -31.13 -30.65
N THR A 170 3.64 -30.96 -30.20
CA THR A 170 2.56 -30.35 -30.97
C THR A 170 1.65 -29.52 -30.07
N THR A 171 1.40 -28.27 -30.48
CA THR A 171 0.58 -27.31 -29.72
C THR A 171 -0.80 -27.08 -30.34
N GLY A 172 -1.01 -27.50 -31.60
CA GLY A 172 -2.30 -27.38 -32.29
C GLY A 172 -2.71 -25.95 -32.68
N THR A 173 -1.96 -24.92 -32.29
CA THR A 173 -2.29 -23.50 -32.54
C THR A 173 -1.05 -22.61 -32.61
N GLY A 174 -1.23 -21.39 -33.13
CA GLY A 174 -0.28 -20.29 -33.00
C GLY A 174 -0.92 -19.04 -32.38
N GLN A 175 -2.02 -19.23 -31.64
CA GLN A 175 -2.65 -18.19 -30.82
C GLN A 175 -2.06 -18.21 -29.42
N ASP A 176 -2.08 -17.05 -28.76
CA ASP A 176 -1.70 -16.93 -27.36
C ASP A 176 -2.63 -17.76 -26.47
N LEU A 177 -2.04 -18.49 -25.53
CA LEU A 177 -2.75 -19.27 -24.53
C LEU A 177 -2.66 -18.53 -23.18
N TYR A 178 -3.80 -18.32 -22.55
CA TYR A 178 -3.92 -17.48 -21.35
C TYR A 178 -4.09 -18.29 -20.07
N SER A 179 -4.75 -19.45 -20.12
CA SER A 179 -4.93 -20.29 -18.94
C SER A 179 -5.01 -21.78 -19.31
N VAL A 180 -4.68 -22.65 -18.36
CA VAL A 180 -4.77 -24.10 -18.47
C VAL A 180 -5.26 -24.67 -17.15
N THR A 181 -6.07 -25.72 -17.21
CA THR A 181 -6.54 -26.44 -16.01
C THR A 181 -6.38 -27.95 -16.20
N TRP A 182 -6.40 -28.69 -15.09
CA TRP A 182 -6.39 -30.16 -15.07
C TRP A 182 -7.72 -30.69 -14.53
N SER A 183 -8.27 -31.70 -15.19
CA SER A 183 -9.42 -32.46 -14.68
C SER A 183 -9.01 -33.85 -14.24
N ASP A 184 -9.11 -34.10 -12.93
CA ASP A 184 -8.89 -35.43 -12.37
C ASP A 184 -9.90 -36.47 -12.89
N MET A 185 -11.11 -36.03 -13.28
CA MET A 185 -12.16 -36.92 -13.77
C MET A 185 -11.86 -37.44 -15.17
N HIS A 186 -11.44 -36.54 -16.06
CA HIS A 186 -11.15 -36.86 -17.46
C HIS A 186 -9.69 -37.24 -17.68
N SER A 187 -8.82 -36.99 -16.70
CA SER A 187 -7.37 -37.21 -16.78
C SER A 187 -6.75 -36.45 -17.96
N GLU A 188 -7.12 -35.19 -18.10
CA GLU A 188 -6.70 -34.32 -19.19
C GLU A 188 -6.46 -32.88 -18.72
N PHE A 189 -5.58 -32.19 -19.44
CA PHE A 189 -5.42 -30.76 -19.43
C PHE A 189 -6.31 -30.11 -20.49
N VAL A 190 -6.86 -28.95 -20.14
CA VAL A 190 -7.59 -28.09 -21.08
C VAL A 190 -6.97 -26.70 -21.03
N ALA A 191 -6.48 -26.20 -22.17
CA ALA A 191 -5.91 -24.86 -22.32
C ALA A 191 -6.81 -23.97 -23.16
N VAL A 192 -6.90 -22.69 -22.78
CA VAL A 192 -7.74 -21.68 -23.46
C VAL A 192 -6.94 -20.45 -23.86
N GLY A 193 -7.36 -19.78 -24.92
CA GLY A 193 -6.57 -18.70 -25.52
C GLY A 193 -7.30 -17.71 -26.41
N GLY A 194 -6.50 -16.97 -27.17
CA GLY A 194 -6.94 -15.98 -28.15
C GLY A 194 -7.83 -16.58 -29.24
N LEU A 195 -8.75 -15.75 -29.74
CA LEU A 195 -9.69 -16.10 -30.82
C LEU A 195 -10.54 -17.36 -30.57
N GLY A 196 -10.92 -17.61 -29.31
CA GLY A 196 -11.74 -18.75 -28.91
C GLY A 196 -11.00 -20.09 -28.92
N THR A 197 -9.66 -20.08 -28.89
CA THR A 197 -8.84 -21.30 -28.91
C THR A 197 -9.09 -22.14 -27.65
N ILE A 198 -9.36 -23.42 -27.83
CA ILE A 198 -9.47 -24.44 -26.77
C ILE A 198 -8.69 -25.66 -27.23
N LEU A 199 -7.79 -26.16 -26.38
CA LEU A 199 -6.94 -27.31 -26.64
C LEU A 199 -7.07 -28.33 -25.52
N THR A 200 -6.96 -29.61 -25.85
CA THR A 200 -6.95 -30.72 -24.87
C THR A 200 -5.66 -31.53 -24.99
N SER A 201 -5.18 -32.08 -23.87
CA SER A 201 -4.03 -32.99 -23.84
C SER A 201 -4.07 -33.91 -22.62
N THR A 202 -3.71 -35.17 -22.80
CA THR A 202 -3.60 -36.13 -21.67
C THR A 202 -2.18 -36.26 -21.12
N ASP A 203 -1.18 -35.73 -21.84
CA ASP A 203 0.23 -35.91 -21.52
C ASP A 203 1.05 -34.60 -21.50
N GLY A 204 0.41 -33.46 -21.78
CA GLY A 204 1.06 -32.14 -21.83
C GLY A 204 2.01 -31.94 -23.02
N ASN A 205 2.30 -32.99 -23.79
CA ASN A 205 3.25 -32.98 -24.90
C ASN A 205 2.57 -32.93 -26.27
N VAL A 206 1.42 -33.60 -26.41
CA VAL A 206 0.63 -33.62 -27.64
C VAL A 206 -0.73 -32.99 -27.37
N TRP A 207 -0.99 -31.86 -28.03
CA TRP A 207 -2.22 -31.09 -27.89
C TRP A 207 -3.09 -31.20 -29.14
N GLU A 208 -4.38 -31.43 -28.92
CA GLU A 208 -5.39 -31.47 -29.97
C GLU A 208 -6.22 -30.19 -29.92
N LEU A 209 -6.45 -29.58 -31.09
CA LEU A 209 -7.29 -28.38 -31.20
C LEU A 209 -8.76 -28.79 -31.27
N GLU A 210 -9.56 -28.25 -30.36
CA GLU A 210 -10.98 -28.50 -30.38
C GLU A 210 -11.64 -27.92 -31.64
N THR A 211 -12.44 -28.75 -32.30
CA THR A 211 -12.87 -28.45 -33.68
C THR A 211 -13.95 -27.36 -33.76
N VAL A 212 -14.67 -27.07 -32.66
CA VAL A 212 -15.80 -26.13 -32.64
C VAL A 212 -15.86 -25.36 -31.31
N SER A 213 -15.17 -24.23 -31.23
CA SER A 213 -15.46 -23.22 -30.20
C SER A 213 -16.72 -22.43 -30.59
N PRO A 214 -17.65 -22.14 -29.65
CA PRO A 214 -18.87 -21.38 -29.94
C PRO A 214 -18.60 -19.88 -30.17
N THR A 215 -17.39 -19.41 -29.84
CA THR A 215 -17.02 -17.98 -29.88
C THR A 215 -15.67 -17.76 -30.57
N ILE A 216 -15.39 -16.48 -30.86
CA ILE A 216 -14.08 -15.99 -31.32
C ILE A 216 -13.50 -14.96 -30.34
N ALA A 217 -14.13 -14.76 -29.19
CA ALA A 217 -13.64 -13.89 -28.12
C ALA A 217 -12.35 -14.45 -27.52
N TRP A 218 -11.53 -13.59 -26.91
CA TRP A 218 -10.37 -14.05 -26.16
C TRP A 218 -10.83 -14.69 -24.85
N LEU A 219 -10.33 -15.89 -24.56
CA LEU A 219 -10.63 -16.65 -23.35
C LEU A 219 -9.47 -16.44 -22.37
N TYR A 220 -9.74 -15.85 -21.21
CA TYR A 220 -8.70 -15.40 -20.29
C TYR A 220 -8.40 -16.41 -19.18
N ASP A 221 -9.42 -17.11 -18.68
CA ASP A 221 -9.23 -18.06 -17.59
C ASP A 221 -10.18 -19.26 -17.67
N ILE A 222 -9.75 -20.39 -17.12
CA ILE A 222 -10.47 -21.66 -17.09
C ILE A 222 -10.32 -22.36 -15.74
N THR A 223 -11.41 -22.92 -15.22
CA THR A 223 -11.39 -23.75 -14.01
C THR A 223 -12.19 -25.04 -14.20
N TRP A 224 -11.72 -26.13 -13.59
CA TRP A 224 -12.46 -27.38 -13.43
C TRP A 224 -13.04 -27.48 -12.02
N SER A 225 -14.36 -27.70 -11.94
CA SER A 225 -15.03 -27.99 -10.67
C SER A 225 -15.27 -29.48 -10.52
N THR A 226 -14.58 -30.10 -9.57
CA THR A 226 -14.79 -31.52 -9.22
C THR A 226 -16.18 -31.79 -8.66
N THR A 227 -16.74 -30.83 -7.91
CA THR A 227 -18.08 -30.97 -7.30
C THR A 227 -19.21 -30.81 -8.31
N ALA A 228 -19.06 -29.89 -9.27
CA ALA A 228 -20.06 -29.68 -10.33
C ALA A 228 -19.82 -30.55 -11.57
N GLU A 229 -18.67 -31.24 -11.65
CA GLU A 229 -18.23 -32.05 -12.79
C GLU A 229 -18.26 -31.24 -14.10
N MET A 230 -17.74 -30.01 -14.06
CA MET A 230 -17.88 -29.03 -15.14
C MET A 230 -16.67 -28.10 -15.25
N TYR A 231 -16.28 -27.80 -16.49
CA TYR A 231 -15.37 -26.70 -16.86
C TYR A 231 -16.14 -25.39 -17.02
N ILE A 232 -15.58 -24.30 -16.49
CA ILE A 232 -16.02 -22.93 -16.75
C ILE A 232 -14.87 -22.14 -17.36
N VAL A 233 -15.14 -21.42 -18.42
CA VAL A 233 -14.20 -20.49 -19.07
C VAL A 233 -14.79 -19.09 -19.04
N VAL A 234 -13.96 -18.08 -18.78
CA VAL A 234 -14.35 -16.66 -18.84
C VAL A 234 -13.44 -15.87 -19.77
N GLY A 235 -13.94 -14.75 -20.31
CA GLY A 235 -13.16 -14.01 -21.29
C GLY A 235 -13.65 -12.60 -21.65
N GLN A 236 -13.19 -12.14 -22.80
CA GLN A 236 -13.47 -10.83 -23.37
C GLN A 236 -14.99 -10.60 -23.56
N ASP A 237 -15.42 -9.35 -23.40
CA ASP A 237 -16.81 -8.91 -23.63
C ASP A 237 -17.86 -9.72 -22.84
N GLY A 238 -17.50 -10.18 -21.64
CA GLY A 238 -18.38 -10.94 -20.76
C GLY A 238 -18.59 -12.39 -21.18
N THR A 239 -17.71 -12.95 -22.03
CA THR A 239 -17.80 -14.33 -22.50
C THR A 239 -17.74 -15.30 -21.32
N ILE A 240 -18.67 -16.26 -21.27
CA ILE A 240 -18.66 -17.40 -20.35
C ILE A 240 -18.97 -18.66 -21.16
N LEU A 241 -18.12 -19.68 -21.09
CA LEU A 241 -18.37 -20.99 -21.68
C LEU A 241 -18.44 -22.06 -20.60
N THR A 242 -19.28 -23.07 -20.81
CA THR A 242 -19.34 -24.27 -19.96
C THR A 242 -19.20 -25.55 -20.76
N SER A 243 -18.58 -26.56 -20.16
CA SER A 243 -18.47 -27.91 -20.73
C SER A 243 -18.42 -28.95 -19.62
N SER A 244 -19.03 -30.11 -19.84
CA SER A 244 -18.92 -31.27 -18.94
C SER A 244 -17.80 -32.23 -19.33
N ASP A 245 -17.26 -32.09 -20.54
CA ASP A 245 -16.42 -33.11 -21.19
C ASP A 245 -15.17 -32.56 -21.88
N GLY A 246 -14.91 -31.24 -21.85
CA GLY A 246 -13.75 -30.62 -22.50
C GLY A 246 -13.86 -30.51 -24.02
N ASP A 247 -14.75 -31.29 -24.64
CA ASP A 247 -14.97 -31.35 -26.09
C ASP A 247 -16.12 -30.44 -26.55
N THR A 248 -17.25 -30.47 -25.82
CA THR A 248 -18.48 -29.76 -26.20
C THR A 248 -18.69 -28.54 -25.32
N TRP A 249 -18.66 -27.36 -25.95
CA TRP A 249 -18.75 -26.08 -25.26
C TRP A 249 -20.04 -25.34 -25.56
N ILE A 250 -20.64 -24.77 -24.52
CA ILE A 250 -21.87 -23.97 -24.60
C ILE A 250 -21.57 -22.56 -24.09
N GLU A 251 -21.81 -21.56 -24.93
CA GLU A 251 -21.74 -20.15 -24.53
C GLU A 251 -22.96 -19.77 -23.69
N GLN A 252 -22.71 -19.13 -22.54
CA GLN A 252 -23.72 -18.68 -21.60
C GLN A 252 -23.88 -17.15 -21.64
N GLU A 253 -25.10 -16.67 -21.43
CA GLU A 253 -25.37 -15.22 -21.38
C GLU A 253 -24.95 -14.63 -20.01
N SER A 254 -23.86 -13.87 -19.98
CA SER A 254 -23.51 -13.04 -18.81
C SER A 254 -24.34 -11.75 -18.73
N ARG A 255 -24.88 -11.27 -19.88
CA ARG A 255 -25.59 -9.99 -20.08
C ARG A 255 -24.74 -8.74 -19.81
N LEU A 256 -23.43 -8.89 -19.71
CA LEU A 256 -22.46 -7.82 -19.52
C LEU A 256 -21.53 -7.70 -20.73
N GLY A 257 -20.90 -6.54 -20.89
CA GLY A 257 -19.89 -6.31 -21.94
C GLY A 257 -18.48 -6.04 -21.38
N ASN A 258 -18.30 -6.14 -20.07
CA ASN A 258 -17.02 -5.97 -19.37
C ASN A 258 -16.16 -7.24 -19.52
N TYR A 259 -14.84 -7.11 -19.45
CA TYR A 259 -13.96 -8.28 -19.52
C TYR A 259 -13.99 -9.06 -18.21
N LEU A 260 -14.07 -10.38 -18.29
CA LEU A 260 -13.91 -11.28 -17.15
C LEU A 260 -12.51 -11.87 -17.21
N TYR A 261 -11.69 -11.61 -16.19
CA TYR A 261 -10.27 -11.94 -16.20
C TYR A 261 -9.95 -13.25 -15.48
N GLY A 262 -10.70 -13.62 -14.45
CA GLY A 262 -10.43 -14.82 -13.65
C GLY A 262 -11.70 -15.53 -13.20
N VAL A 263 -11.61 -16.84 -12.99
CA VAL A 263 -12.72 -17.69 -12.55
C VAL A 263 -12.27 -18.75 -11.54
N GLY A 264 -13.06 -18.94 -10.47
CA GLY A 264 -12.81 -19.94 -9.44
C GLY A 264 -14.07 -20.70 -9.08
N ALA A 265 -13.91 -21.91 -8.54
CA ALA A 265 -15.00 -22.77 -8.13
C ALA A 265 -14.82 -23.26 -6.68
N ALA A 266 -15.92 -23.33 -5.94
CA ALA A 266 -16.00 -23.83 -4.58
C ALA A 266 -17.31 -24.58 -4.36
N ASP A 267 -17.28 -25.87 -4.06
CA ASP A 267 -18.46 -26.64 -3.65
C ASP A 267 -19.72 -26.48 -4.53
N GLY A 268 -19.51 -26.31 -5.85
CA GLY A 268 -20.58 -26.12 -6.83
C GLY A 268 -21.00 -24.66 -7.07
N LEU A 269 -20.44 -23.70 -6.33
CA LEU A 269 -20.51 -22.28 -6.60
C LEU A 269 -19.34 -21.86 -7.51
N PHE A 270 -19.64 -21.05 -8.52
CA PHE A 270 -18.67 -20.42 -9.41
C PHE A 270 -18.62 -18.92 -9.18
N VAL A 271 -17.42 -18.36 -9.20
CA VAL A 271 -17.17 -16.92 -9.09
C VAL A 271 -16.32 -16.49 -10.30
N ALA A 272 -16.76 -15.47 -11.01
CA ALA A 272 -15.98 -14.82 -12.05
C ALA A 272 -15.68 -13.37 -11.67
N VAL A 273 -14.44 -12.93 -11.84
CA VAL A 273 -13.98 -11.58 -11.50
C VAL A 273 -13.44 -10.85 -12.73
N GLY A 274 -13.52 -9.52 -12.77
CA GLY A 274 -13.24 -8.80 -14.01
C GLY A 274 -13.05 -7.29 -13.90
N GLN A 275 -13.20 -6.66 -15.06
CA GLN A 275 -13.00 -5.23 -15.27
C GLN A 275 -13.91 -4.38 -14.38
N ASP A 276 -13.38 -3.26 -13.89
CA ASP A 276 -14.10 -2.29 -13.05
C ASP A 276 -14.66 -2.89 -11.74
N GLY A 277 -13.91 -3.82 -11.13
CA GLY A 277 -14.29 -4.49 -9.88
C GLY A 277 -15.43 -5.49 -10.03
N LEU A 278 -15.71 -5.94 -11.25
CA LEU A 278 -16.82 -6.85 -11.54
C LEU A 278 -16.66 -8.19 -10.82
N ILE A 279 -17.71 -8.62 -10.14
CA ILE A 279 -17.85 -9.98 -9.57
C ILE A 279 -19.19 -10.57 -9.98
N LEU A 280 -19.17 -11.77 -10.55
CA LEU A 280 -20.35 -12.58 -10.85
C LEU A 280 -20.29 -13.86 -10.04
N SER A 281 -21.45 -14.36 -9.59
CA SER A 281 -21.55 -15.69 -9.01
C SER A 281 -22.67 -16.53 -9.63
N SER A 282 -22.50 -17.86 -9.65
CA SER A 282 -23.46 -18.82 -10.20
C SER A 282 -23.39 -20.16 -9.48
N ASP A 283 -24.54 -20.76 -9.16
CA ASP A 283 -24.63 -22.09 -8.54
C ASP A 283 -24.71 -23.24 -9.58
N ASP A 284 -24.86 -22.91 -10.86
CA ASP A 284 -25.10 -23.89 -11.94
C ASP A 284 -24.26 -23.67 -13.19
N GLY A 285 -23.43 -22.62 -13.21
CA GLY A 285 -22.59 -22.23 -14.35
C GLY A 285 -23.37 -21.60 -15.51
N VAL A 286 -24.69 -21.53 -15.43
CA VAL A 286 -25.59 -21.07 -16.51
C VAL A 286 -26.20 -19.71 -16.18
N VAL A 287 -26.72 -19.56 -14.95
CA VAL A 287 -27.34 -18.31 -14.50
C VAL A 287 -26.35 -17.55 -13.61
N TRP A 288 -25.87 -16.43 -14.13
CA TRP A 288 -24.91 -15.57 -13.43
C TRP A 288 -25.58 -14.34 -12.83
N THR A 289 -25.21 -14.03 -11.59
CA THR A 289 -25.73 -12.88 -10.85
C THR A 289 -24.59 -11.92 -10.53
N LEU A 290 -24.77 -10.65 -10.88
CA LEU A 290 -23.85 -9.56 -10.51
C LEU A 290 -23.85 -9.35 -8.99
N ARG A 291 -22.64 -9.32 -8.40
CA ARG A 291 -22.40 -9.04 -6.99
C ARG A 291 -21.75 -7.66 -6.88
N GLU A 292 -22.47 -6.70 -6.29
CA GLU A 292 -21.95 -5.34 -6.11
C GLU A 292 -21.04 -5.28 -4.88
N HIS A 293 -19.83 -4.73 -5.06
CA HIS A 293 -18.85 -4.58 -3.97
C HIS A 293 -18.34 -3.13 -3.79
N GLY A 294 -18.51 -2.27 -4.80
CA GLY A 294 -18.24 -0.82 -4.70
C GLY A 294 -16.78 -0.38 -4.95
N LEU A 295 -15.88 -1.31 -5.33
CA LEU A 295 -14.56 -0.98 -5.89
C LEU A 295 -14.65 -0.75 -7.40
N ALA A 296 -13.84 0.17 -7.93
CA ALA A 296 -13.77 0.48 -9.36
C ALA A 296 -12.54 -0.12 -10.07
N ASP A 297 -11.70 -0.85 -9.33
CA ASP A 297 -10.43 -1.38 -9.80
C ASP A 297 -10.58 -2.80 -10.37
N ASN A 298 -9.84 -3.12 -11.43
CA ASN A 298 -9.90 -4.44 -12.07
C ASN A 298 -9.45 -5.55 -11.12
N LEU A 299 -10.30 -6.56 -10.93
CA LEU A 299 -9.92 -7.84 -10.33
C LEU A 299 -9.37 -8.75 -11.43
N ARG A 300 -8.31 -9.50 -11.14
CA ARG A 300 -7.56 -10.30 -12.11
C ARG A 300 -7.75 -11.80 -11.93
N ALA A 301 -7.64 -12.28 -10.69
CA ALA A 301 -7.72 -13.70 -10.39
C ALA A 301 -8.50 -13.95 -9.10
N VAL A 302 -9.02 -15.16 -8.95
CA VAL A 302 -9.75 -15.60 -7.76
C VAL A 302 -9.45 -17.06 -7.47
N ALA A 303 -9.13 -17.37 -6.20
CA ALA A 303 -8.84 -18.72 -5.74
C ALA A 303 -9.73 -19.10 -4.56
N TRP A 304 -10.03 -20.39 -4.44
CA TRP A 304 -10.76 -20.98 -3.31
C TRP A 304 -9.82 -21.77 -2.40
N SER A 305 -9.99 -21.60 -1.09
CA SER A 305 -9.40 -22.47 -0.07
C SER A 305 -10.50 -23.34 0.56
N PRO A 306 -10.54 -24.66 0.30
CA PRO A 306 -11.54 -25.55 0.89
C PRO A 306 -11.29 -25.81 2.37
N THR A 307 -10.07 -25.57 2.88
CA THR A 307 -9.78 -25.72 4.32
C THR A 307 -10.20 -24.50 5.13
N LEU A 308 -10.14 -23.31 4.53
CA LEU A 308 -10.59 -22.06 5.14
C LEU A 308 -12.05 -21.73 4.83
N ASP A 309 -12.68 -22.47 3.91
CA ASP A 309 -14.03 -22.20 3.40
C ASP A 309 -14.14 -20.76 2.86
N ARG A 310 -13.17 -20.37 2.01
CA ARG A 310 -12.97 -18.97 1.62
C ARG A 310 -12.42 -18.78 0.21
N PHE A 311 -13.01 -17.84 -0.51
CA PHE A 311 -12.44 -17.22 -1.70
C PHE A 311 -11.50 -16.07 -1.35
N ALA A 312 -10.44 -15.94 -2.13
CA ALA A 312 -9.60 -14.75 -2.22
C ALA A 312 -9.53 -14.28 -3.68
N ALA A 313 -9.93 -13.04 -3.96
CA ALA A 313 -9.79 -12.39 -5.25
C ALA A 313 -8.72 -11.30 -5.18
N VAL A 314 -7.87 -11.20 -6.20
CA VAL A 314 -6.77 -10.24 -6.26
C VAL A 314 -6.86 -9.37 -7.51
N GLY A 315 -6.31 -8.17 -7.49
CA GLY A 315 -6.36 -7.26 -8.63
C GLY A 315 -5.40 -6.08 -8.58
N ILE A 316 -5.70 -5.07 -9.42
CA ILE A 316 -4.88 -3.85 -9.49
C ILE A 316 -4.95 -3.07 -8.17
N ALA A 317 -3.93 -2.24 -7.90
CA ALA A 317 -3.76 -1.51 -6.64
C ALA A 317 -3.79 -2.41 -5.39
N GLN A 318 -3.26 -3.63 -5.50
CA GLN A 318 -3.34 -4.71 -4.50
C GLN A 318 -4.73 -4.89 -3.90
N SER A 319 -5.77 -4.78 -4.73
CA SER A 319 -7.12 -5.11 -4.30
C SER A 319 -7.15 -6.59 -3.93
N VAL A 320 -7.17 -6.89 -2.63
CA VAL A 320 -7.46 -8.23 -2.12
C VAL A 320 -8.86 -8.20 -1.57
N LEU A 321 -9.71 -9.10 -2.05
CA LEU A 321 -11.05 -9.32 -1.52
C LEU A 321 -11.15 -10.74 -1.00
N THR A 322 -11.88 -10.94 0.09
CA THR A 322 -12.23 -12.28 0.55
C THR A 322 -13.73 -12.44 0.69
N SER A 323 -14.22 -13.65 0.47
CA SER A 323 -15.62 -14.01 0.67
C SER A 323 -15.72 -15.46 1.11
N GLU A 324 -16.61 -15.77 2.05
CA GLU A 324 -16.90 -17.15 2.46
C GLU A 324 -18.01 -17.77 1.60
N ASP A 325 -18.85 -16.95 0.97
CA ASP A 325 -20.04 -17.39 0.24
C ASP A 325 -20.05 -17.00 -1.25
N GLY A 326 -18.99 -16.34 -1.74
CA GLY A 326 -18.88 -15.83 -3.11
C GLY A 326 -19.90 -14.75 -3.48
N ILE A 327 -20.69 -14.25 -2.51
CA ILE A 327 -21.76 -13.28 -2.70
C ILE A 327 -21.40 -11.97 -2.00
N GLU A 328 -21.07 -12.05 -0.70
CA GLU A 328 -20.63 -10.91 0.10
C GLU A 328 -19.11 -10.89 0.17
N TRP A 329 -18.51 -9.82 -0.37
CA TRP A 329 -17.06 -9.67 -0.43
C TRP A 329 -16.60 -8.59 0.55
N VAL A 330 -15.42 -8.81 1.14
CA VAL A 330 -14.79 -7.88 2.07
C VAL A 330 -13.42 -7.50 1.52
N SER A 331 -13.15 -6.21 1.40
CA SER A 331 -11.82 -5.73 1.01
C SER A 331 -10.83 -5.86 2.15
N GLN A 332 -9.69 -6.47 1.85
CA GLN A 332 -8.53 -6.62 2.71
C GLN A 332 -7.51 -5.56 2.29
N LEU A 333 -7.36 -4.50 3.07
CA LEU A 333 -6.64 -3.27 2.72
C LEU A 333 -5.12 -3.34 3.00
N ASN A 334 -4.55 -4.54 3.07
CA ASN A 334 -3.14 -4.73 3.41
C ASN A 334 -2.30 -4.77 2.12
N GLY A 335 -1.81 -3.63 1.63
CA GLY A 335 -1.06 -3.56 0.36
C GLY A 335 -1.12 -2.27 -0.49
N ILE A 336 -1.50 -1.10 0.03
CA ILE A 336 -1.51 0.14 -0.76
C ILE A 336 -0.41 1.05 -0.24
N THR A 337 0.65 1.35 -1.02
CA THR A 337 1.57 2.47 -0.69
C THR A 337 0.79 3.78 -0.72
N ILE A 338 0.44 4.27 0.46
CA ILE A 338 -0.13 5.58 0.69
C ILE A 338 1.01 6.46 1.20
N ASP A 339 1.31 7.52 0.45
CA ASP A 339 2.17 8.56 0.98
C ASP A 339 1.37 9.32 2.03
N LEU A 340 1.83 9.25 3.27
CA LEU A 340 1.18 9.93 4.39
C LEU A 340 1.87 11.28 4.60
N TYR A 341 1.09 12.35 4.61
CA TYR A 341 1.59 13.72 4.66
C TYR A 341 1.45 14.34 6.05
N ASP A 342 0.46 13.93 6.84
CA ASP A 342 0.28 14.46 8.20
C ASP A 342 -0.43 13.47 9.12
N VAL A 343 -0.22 13.65 10.43
CA VAL A 343 -0.77 12.81 11.48
C VAL A 343 -1.17 13.63 12.70
N THR A 344 -2.32 13.33 13.27
CA THR A 344 -2.80 13.99 14.50
C THR A 344 -3.35 12.97 15.49
N SER A 345 -3.40 13.34 16.77
CA SER A 345 -3.94 12.49 17.83
C SER A 345 -4.99 13.20 18.66
N ARG A 346 -6.15 12.57 18.82
CA ARG A 346 -7.06 12.88 19.93
C ARG A 346 -6.51 12.20 21.18
N MET A 347 -6.03 12.97 22.15
CA MET A 347 -5.56 12.44 23.44
C MET A 347 -6.71 12.34 24.45
N GLY A 348 -6.78 11.23 25.19
CA GLY A 348 -7.78 11.00 26.24
C GLY A 348 -7.99 9.52 26.57
N ALA A 349 -9.10 9.20 27.24
CA ALA A 349 -9.45 7.80 27.55
C ALA A 349 -9.63 6.94 26.27
N ASP A 350 -10.14 7.56 25.20
CA ASP A 350 -10.33 6.94 23.88
C ASP A 350 -9.35 7.58 22.88
N THR A 351 -8.05 7.45 23.17
CA THR A 351 -6.98 7.97 22.31
C THR A 351 -7.11 7.38 20.91
N LEU A 352 -7.01 8.25 19.90
CA LEU A 352 -7.09 7.86 18.50
C LEU A 352 -6.18 8.75 17.67
N SER A 353 -5.24 8.13 16.97
CA SER A 353 -4.34 8.77 16.03
C SER A 353 -4.90 8.58 14.62
N LEU A 354 -4.91 9.64 13.81
CA LEU A 354 -5.30 9.58 12.41
C LEU A 354 -4.18 10.13 11.53
N ALA A 355 -3.86 9.42 10.45
CA ALA A 355 -2.91 9.85 9.44
C ALA A 355 -3.63 10.05 8.11
N VAL A 356 -3.24 11.07 7.35
CA VAL A 356 -3.85 11.41 6.05
C VAL A 356 -2.82 11.39 4.94
N GLY A 357 -3.26 11.05 3.73
CA GLY A 357 -2.32 10.81 2.64
C GLY A 357 -2.87 10.99 1.23
N SER A 358 -2.13 10.41 0.28
CA SER A 358 -2.47 10.35 -1.14
C SER A 358 -3.85 9.73 -1.39
N GLY A 359 -4.51 10.14 -2.48
CA GLY A 359 -5.81 9.60 -2.88
C GLY A 359 -6.93 9.80 -1.84
N GLY A 360 -6.84 10.85 -1.01
CA GLY A 360 -7.80 11.10 0.05
C GLY A 360 -7.71 10.13 1.23
N SER A 361 -6.64 9.35 1.34
CA SER A 361 -6.55 8.24 2.29
C SER A 361 -6.51 8.71 3.73
N ILE A 362 -7.16 7.95 4.62
CA ILE A 362 -7.13 8.19 6.07
C ILE A 362 -6.94 6.86 6.80
N LEU A 363 -5.88 6.77 7.61
CA LEU A 363 -5.60 5.63 8.47
C LEU A 363 -5.86 6.01 9.93
N ALA A 364 -6.21 5.04 10.76
CA ALA A 364 -6.52 5.20 12.16
C ALA A 364 -5.76 4.21 13.05
N SER A 365 -5.33 4.67 14.23
CA SER A 365 -4.69 3.81 15.22
C SER A 365 -5.06 4.23 16.64
N PRO A 366 -5.66 3.33 17.45
CA PRO A 366 -5.94 3.61 18.87
C PRO A 366 -4.69 3.71 19.74
N ASP A 367 -3.59 3.07 19.36
CA ASP A 367 -2.37 2.94 20.18
C ASP A 367 -1.10 3.56 19.54
N GLY A 368 -1.21 3.98 18.28
CA GLY A 368 -0.12 4.48 17.45
C GLY A 368 0.77 3.37 16.86
N LEU A 369 0.52 2.11 17.20
CA LEU A 369 1.32 0.95 16.81
C LEU A 369 0.68 0.20 15.64
N GLU A 370 -0.62 -0.11 15.78
CA GLU A 370 -1.39 -0.83 14.78
C GLU A 370 -2.32 0.13 14.05
N TRP A 371 -2.25 0.17 12.72
CA TRP A 371 -2.99 1.11 11.88
C TRP A 371 -3.97 0.38 10.97
N SER A 372 -5.17 0.92 10.85
CA SER A 372 -6.19 0.45 9.91
C SER A 372 -6.60 1.56 8.96
N LEU A 373 -6.74 1.24 7.67
CA LEU A 373 -7.28 2.17 6.69
C LEU A 373 -8.78 2.33 6.93
N ILE A 374 -9.23 3.55 7.23
CA ILE A 374 -10.64 3.87 7.48
C ILE A 374 -11.32 4.49 6.26
N ARG A 375 -10.54 5.02 5.32
CA ARG A 375 -11.01 5.60 4.07
C ARG A 375 -9.95 5.43 2.99
N ALA A 376 -10.27 4.63 1.97
CA ALA A 376 -9.55 4.60 0.69
C ALA A 376 -10.36 5.44 -0.32
N GLY A 377 -9.73 6.37 -1.03
CA GLY A 377 -10.34 6.98 -2.23
C GLY A 377 -10.84 8.43 -2.09
N GLY A 378 -10.62 9.17 -3.17
CA GLY A 378 -10.87 10.61 -3.39
C GLY A 378 -9.85 11.15 -4.38
N ASP A 379 -10.20 12.16 -5.18
CA ASP A 379 -9.27 12.72 -6.19
C ASP A 379 -8.17 13.62 -5.56
N ASP A 380 -8.39 14.10 -4.33
CA ASP A 380 -7.53 15.08 -3.68
C ASP A 380 -6.54 14.44 -2.69
N VAL A 381 -5.28 14.87 -2.76
CA VAL A 381 -4.27 14.57 -1.74
C VAL A 381 -4.59 15.35 -0.46
N LEU A 382 -4.68 14.67 0.68
CA LEU A 382 -4.82 15.32 1.99
C LEU A 382 -3.43 15.64 2.53
N ARG A 383 -3.23 16.88 2.98
CA ARG A 383 -1.91 17.41 3.34
C ARG A 383 -1.75 17.78 4.79
N GLY A 384 -2.86 18.10 5.46
CA GLY A 384 -2.85 18.47 6.88
C GLY A 384 -4.10 17.96 7.58
N ILE A 385 -3.96 17.57 8.85
CA ILE A 385 -5.06 17.10 9.70
C ILE A 385 -4.92 17.63 11.13
N THR A 386 -6.04 18.01 11.73
CA THR A 386 -6.09 18.39 13.15
C THR A 386 -7.29 17.80 13.86
N TYR A 387 -7.19 17.61 15.17
CA TYR A 387 -8.30 17.27 16.03
C TYR A 387 -8.72 18.47 16.88
N ARG A 388 -9.83 19.10 16.53
CA ARG A 388 -10.42 20.19 17.30
C ARG A 388 -11.00 19.66 18.61
N THR A 389 -10.61 20.27 19.72
CA THR A 389 -11.21 20.04 21.04
C THR A 389 -12.25 21.12 21.39
N GLY A 390 -13.10 20.87 22.40
CA GLY A 390 -14.05 21.85 22.93
C GLY A 390 -15.51 21.56 22.58
N ALA A 391 -16.31 22.61 22.32
CA ALA A 391 -17.78 22.51 22.19
C ALA A 391 -18.25 21.69 20.98
N ASN A 392 -17.45 21.63 19.91
CA ASN A 392 -17.70 20.84 18.71
C ASN A 392 -16.43 20.03 18.38
N PRO A 393 -16.19 18.91 19.07
CA PRO A 393 -15.00 18.11 18.85
C PRO A 393 -15.07 17.38 17.52
N MET A 394 -14.04 17.48 16.68
CA MET A 394 -14.01 16.86 15.36
C MET A 394 -12.60 16.77 14.79
N PHE A 395 -12.38 15.79 13.91
CA PHE A 395 -11.24 15.81 13.02
C PHE A 395 -11.54 16.69 11.82
N VAL A 396 -10.54 17.46 11.38
CA VAL A 396 -10.60 18.29 10.18
C VAL A 396 -9.33 18.04 9.38
N ALA A 397 -9.47 17.50 8.18
CA ALA A 397 -8.38 17.32 7.22
C ALA A 397 -8.54 18.31 6.06
N VAL A 398 -7.42 18.78 5.51
CA VAL A 398 -7.38 19.71 4.38
C VAL A 398 -6.40 19.22 3.33
N GLY A 399 -6.58 19.63 2.08
CA GLY A 399 -5.74 19.12 1.00
C GLY A 399 -5.81 19.89 -0.31
N ASP A 400 -5.49 19.15 -1.37
CA ASP A 400 -5.45 19.66 -2.73
C ASP A 400 -6.79 20.19 -3.22
N HIS A 401 -6.73 21.14 -4.16
CA HIS A 401 -7.88 21.87 -4.69
C HIS A 401 -8.80 22.49 -3.63
N GLY A 402 -8.27 22.73 -2.42
CA GLY A 402 -9.03 23.30 -1.32
C GLY A 402 -9.98 22.31 -0.64
N ALA A 403 -9.72 21.00 -0.77
CA ALA A 403 -10.46 19.96 -0.10
C ALA A 403 -10.48 20.18 1.43
N VAL A 404 -11.65 19.95 2.03
CA VAL A 404 -11.86 19.93 3.48
C VAL A 404 -12.73 18.73 3.81
N LEU A 405 -12.23 17.88 4.69
CA LEU A 405 -12.91 16.69 5.20
C LEU A 405 -13.13 16.85 6.70
N THR A 406 -14.34 16.58 7.19
CA THR A 406 -14.65 16.70 8.62
C THR A 406 -15.31 15.43 9.17
N SER A 407 -14.96 15.07 10.40
CA SER A 407 -15.55 13.91 11.08
C SER A 407 -15.83 14.23 12.54
N ASN A 408 -17.10 14.10 12.94
CA ASN A 408 -17.57 14.30 14.31
C ASN A 408 -17.76 12.99 15.09
N ASN A 409 -17.51 11.84 14.47
CA ASN A 409 -17.72 10.50 15.02
C ASN A 409 -16.43 9.68 15.07
N SER A 410 -15.32 10.32 15.43
CA SER A 410 -14.01 9.66 15.60
C SER A 410 -13.45 9.05 14.31
N GLY A 411 -13.64 9.70 13.16
CA GLY A 411 -13.09 9.23 11.88
C GLY A 411 -13.91 8.14 11.20
N GLN A 412 -15.04 7.70 11.78
CA GLN A 412 -15.86 6.63 11.21
C GLN A 412 -16.60 7.06 9.94
N SER A 413 -17.00 8.33 9.83
CA SER A 413 -17.53 8.91 8.59
C SER A 413 -17.01 10.33 8.38
N TRP A 414 -16.95 10.74 7.12
CA TRP A 414 -16.37 12.01 6.69
C TRP A 414 -17.31 12.78 5.77
N ASP A 415 -17.58 14.03 6.13
CA ASP A 415 -18.24 15.00 5.25
C ASP A 415 -17.18 15.73 4.42
N THR A 416 -17.40 15.81 3.10
CA THR A 416 -16.47 16.45 2.15
C THR A 416 -16.98 17.81 1.68
N ALA A 417 -16.08 18.79 1.58
CA ALA A 417 -16.35 20.12 1.06
C ALA A 417 -15.13 20.69 0.34
N THR A 418 -15.35 21.74 -0.47
CA THR A 418 -14.28 22.53 -1.10
C THR A 418 -14.31 23.95 -0.56
N ALA A 419 -13.28 24.34 0.18
CA ALA A 419 -13.20 25.64 0.85
C ALA A 419 -12.49 26.73 0.02
N SER A 420 -11.72 26.33 -1.00
CA SER A 420 -10.92 27.23 -1.83
C SER A 420 -10.63 26.60 -3.19
N VAL A 421 -10.15 27.38 -4.15
CA VAL A 421 -9.57 26.88 -5.41
C VAL A 421 -8.06 26.60 -5.30
N HIS A 422 -7.45 26.95 -4.16
CA HIS A 422 -6.03 26.75 -3.89
C HIS A 422 -5.84 25.57 -2.95
N HIS A 423 -4.76 24.80 -3.16
CA HIS A 423 -4.32 23.75 -2.24
C HIS A 423 -4.12 24.30 -0.83
N LEU A 424 -4.57 23.53 0.16
CA LEU A 424 -4.37 23.78 1.58
C LEU A 424 -3.30 22.80 2.07
N TYR A 425 -2.32 23.32 2.82
CA TYR A 425 -1.15 22.55 3.27
C TYR A 425 -1.27 22.15 4.74
N ALA A 426 -1.77 23.03 5.60
CA ALA A 426 -1.91 22.75 7.03
C ALA A 426 -3.20 23.35 7.61
N VAL A 427 -3.67 22.76 8.70
CA VAL A 427 -4.85 23.21 9.45
C VAL A 427 -4.58 23.11 10.95
N THR A 428 -5.04 24.11 11.70
CA THR A 428 -4.99 24.12 13.15
C THR A 428 -6.23 24.80 13.72
N PHE A 429 -6.36 24.86 15.05
CA PHE A 429 -7.51 25.48 15.69
C PHE A 429 -7.15 26.23 16.98
N SER A 430 -7.91 27.28 17.25
CA SER A 430 -8.15 27.81 18.58
C SER A 430 -9.49 27.28 19.10
N PRO A 431 -9.86 27.48 20.38
CA PRO A 431 -11.13 26.98 20.91
C PRO A 431 -12.37 27.33 20.07
N ASN A 432 -12.35 28.49 19.39
CA ASN A 432 -13.50 29.01 18.64
C ASN A 432 -13.29 29.09 17.13
N LEU A 433 -12.10 28.79 16.60
CA LEU A 433 -11.77 29.05 15.21
C LEU A 433 -10.82 28.01 14.64
N LEU A 434 -11.16 27.45 13.48
CA LEU A 434 -10.27 26.70 12.62
C LEU A 434 -9.55 27.65 11.66
N VAL A 435 -8.27 27.39 11.43
CA VAL A 435 -7.43 28.12 10.49
C VAL A 435 -6.76 27.13 9.57
N ALA A 436 -6.96 27.27 8.25
CA ALA A 436 -6.27 26.51 7.23
C ALA A 436 -5.41 27.44 6.38
N VAL A 437 -4.19 27.02 6.06
CA VAL A 437 -3.23 27.80 5.28
C VAL A 437 -2.80 27.06 4.03
N GLY A 438 -2.37 27.78 3.00
CA GLY A 438 -2.11 27.13 1.71
C GLY A 438 -1.42 27.97 0.65
N ARG A 439 -1.52 27.48 -0.58
CA ARG A 439 -0.90 28.06 -1.77
C ARG A 439 -1.36 29.50 -2.02
N SER A 440 -0.45 30.31 -2.56
CA SER A 440 -0.69 31.71 -2.98
C SER A 440 -1.15 32.63 -1.84
N GLY A 441 -0.49 32.55 -0.67
CA GLY A 441 -0.81 33.36 0.50
C GLY A 441 -2.20 33.11 1.07
N THR A 442 -2.72 31.88 0.94
CA THR A 442 -4.09 31.54 1.38
C THR A 442 -4.11 31.34 2.90
N ILE A 443 -5.00 32.07 3.57
CA ILE A 443 -5.42 31.81 4.95
C ILE A 443 -6.96 31.80 4.95
N LEU A 444 -7.54 30.68 5.38
CA LEU A 444 -8.98 30.49 5.54
C LEU A 444 -9.30 30.32 7.02
N THR A 445 -10.45 30.85 7.43
CA THR A 445 -10.96 30.67 8.80
C THR A 445 -12.38 30.14 8.79
N SER A 446 -12.71 29.26 9.73
CA SER A 446 -14.07 28.77 9.93
C SER A 446 -14.37 28.56 11.41
N GLN A 447 -15.62 28.83 11.84
CA GLN A 447 -16.05 28.56 13.21
C GLN A 447 -16.64 27.15 13.38
N ASP A 448 -17.10 26.53 12.28
CA ASP A 448 -17.88 25.30 12.27
C ASP A 448 -17.34 24.23 11.30
N ALA A 449 -16.24 24.52 10.61
CA ALA A 449 -15.65 23.70 9.54
C ALA A 449 -16.53 23.57 8.27
N GLY A 450 -17.70 24.20 8.24
CA GLY A 450 -18.59 24.21 7.08
C GLY A 450 -18.33 25.41 6.18
N LEU A 451 -18.56 26.63 6.69
CA LEU A 451 -18.30 27.84 5.92
C LEU A 451 -16.88 28.35 6.20
N TRP A 452 -16.06 28.41 5.14
CA TRP A 452 -14.70 28.93 5.20
C TRP A 452 -14.62 30.32 4.56
N THR A 453 -13.99 31.25 5.28
CA THR A 453 -13.80 32.63 4.82
C THR A 453 -12.31 32.90 4.62
N ARG A 454 -11.92 33.35 3.43
CA ARG A 454 -10.54 33.75 3.15
C ARG A 454 -10.24 35.12 3.74
N PHE A 455 -9.08 35.26 4.40
CA PHE A 455 -8.61 36.57 4.84
C PHE A 455 -8.17 37.41 3.62
N PRO A 456 -8.72 38.62 3.43
CA PRO A 456 -8.40 39.44 2.27
C PRO A 456 -7.04 40.14 2.43
N ASN A 457 -6.30 40.27 1.32
CA ASN A 457 -5.13 41.15 1.18
C ASN A 457 -4.02 40.97 2.23
N LEU A 458 -3.41 39.78 2.30
CA LEU A 458 -2.22 39.54 3.14
C LEU A 458 -0.93 40.27 2.68
N GLY A 459 -0.94 40.81 1.46
CA GLY A 459 0.23 41.51 0.88
C GLY A 459 1.35 40.59 0.39
N THR A 460 1.11 39.28 0.29
CA THR A 460 2.08 38.28 -0.19
C THR A 460 1.40 37.22 -1.06
N SER A 461 2.18 36.61 -1.96
CA SER A 461 1.82 35.42 -2.74
C SER A 461 2.63 34.17 -2.35
N GLU A 462 3.59 34.30 -1.42
CA GLU A 462 4.34 33.16 -0.89
C GLU A 462 3.38 32.12 -0.30
N HIS A 463 3.75 30.85 -0.37
CA HIS A 463 2.90 29.75 0.10
C HIS A 463 3.11 29.56 1.60
N PHE A 464 2.04 29.42 2.36
CA PHE A 464 2.14 29.03 3.78
C PHE A 464 2.04 27.52 3.88
N ARG A 465 3.02 26.89 4.53
CA ARG A 465 3.16 25.44 4.63
C ARG A 465 2.65 24.90 5.95
N GLY A 466 3.05 25.53 7.05
CA GLY A 466 2.67 25.16 8.41
C GLY A 466 1.89 26.25 9.11
N VAL A 467 1.04 25.87 10.08
CA VAL A 467 0.34 26.80 10.96
C VAL A 467 0.20 26.23 12.37
N ALA A 468 0.53 27.03 13.37
CA ALA A 468 0.42 26.69 14.78
C ALA A 468 -0.43 27.72 15.53
N PHE A 469 -1.07 27.26 16.60
CA PHE A 469 -1.73 28.10 17.57
C PHE A 469 -1.06 27.94 18.93
N SER A 470 -0.75 29.06 19.58
CA SER A 470 -0.34 29.07 20.98
C SER A 470 -1.57 29.03 21.90
N GLN A 471 -1.57 29.77 23.00
CA GLN A 471 -2.77 29.97 23.80
C GLN A 471 -3.64 31.12 23.26
N THR A 472 -3.03 32.05 22.51
CA THR A 472 -3.67 33.28 22.04
C THR A 472 -3.37 33.61 20.60
N THR A 473 -2.27 33.11 20.04
CA THR A 473 -1.70 33.64 18.81
C THR A 473 -1.61 32.56 17.75
N PHE A 474 -2.07 32.85 16.54
CA PHE A 474 -1.76 32.01 15.38
C PHE A 474 -0.50 32.50 14.68
N VAL A 475 0.30 31.54 14.23
CA VAL A 475 1.49 31.77 13.41
C VAL A 475 1.46 30.82 12.23
N ALA A 476 1.57 31.36 11.02
CA ALA A 476 1.75 30.59 9.79
C ALA A 476 3.13 30.89 9.20
N VAL A 477 3.84 29.86 8.75
CA VAL A 477 5.18 29.96 8.16
C VAL A 477 5.17 29.37 6.75
N GLY A 478 6.16 29.71 5.94
CA GLY A 478 6.23 29.16 4.59
C GLY A 478 7.43 29.58 3.76
N ASP A 479 7.23 29.62 2.45
CA ASP A 479 8.27 29.82 1.45
C ASP A 479 8.98 31.18 1.63
N SER A 480 10.30 31.19 1.36
CA SER A 480 11.16 32.38 1.41
C SER A 480 11.16 33.10 2.77
N GLY A 481 10.93 32.39 3.86
CA GLY A 481 10.90 32.89 5.23
C GLY A 481 9.67 33.73 5.57
N ILE A 482 8.58 33.61 4.80
CA ILE A 482 7.35 34.36 5.08
C ILE A 482 6.73 33.89 6.41
N VAL A 483 6.32 34.85 7.23
CA VAL A 483 5.58 34.60 8.47
C VAL A 483 4.32 35.45 8.49
N ALA A 484 3.18 34.86 8.85
CA ALA A 484 1.96 35.59 9.16
C ALA A 484 1.58 35.35 10.62
N THR A 485 1.30 36.41 11.37
CA THR A 485 0.95 36.34 12.79
C THR A 485 -0.41 36.98 13.03
N ALA A 486 -1.24 36.33 13.85
CA ALA A 486 -2.48 36.88 14.37
C ALA A 486 -2.47 36.81 15.91
N PRO A 487 -2.15 37.92 16.62
CA PRO A 487 -1.98 37.93 18.07
C PRO A 487 -3.22 37.56 18.89
N ASP A 488 -4.42 37.76 18.33
CA ASP A 488 -5.71 37.41 18.95
C ASP A 488 -6.45 36.36 18.11
N GLY A 489 -6.31 35.10 18.48
CA GLY A 489 -6.94 33.96 17.81
C GLY A 489 -8.45 33.84 17.99
N SER A 490 -9.07 34.74 18.78
CA SER A 490 -10.54 34.85 18.86
C SER A 490 -11.13 35.75 17.76
N SER A 491 -10.34 36.69 17.24
CA SER A 491 -10.68 37.56 16.12
C SER A 491 -9.41 37.93 15.34
N PRO A 492 -8.86 37.00 14.55
CA PRO A 492 -7.51 37.15 14.03
C PRO A 492 -7.44 38.28 13.00
N THR A 493 -6.58 39.26 13.29
CA THR A 493 -6.06 40.20 12.30
C THR A 493 -4.64 39.78 11.95
N TRP A 494 -4.43 39.39 10.69
CA TRP A 494 -3.16 38.85 10.23
C TRP A 494 -2.21 39.97 9.79
N THR A 495 -0.97 39.92 10.27
CA THR A 495 0.14 40.74 9.76
C THR A 495 1.26 39.87 9.25
N THR A 496 1.90 40.28 8.16
CA THR A 496 3.01 39.55 7.54
C THR A 496 4.37 40.17 7.86
N SER A 497 5.36 39.31 8.05
CA SER A 497 6.78 39.66 8.16
C SER A 497 7.62 38.62 7.41
N ARG A 498 8.93 38.84 7.32
CA ARG A 498 9.87 37.91 6.70
C ARG A 498 11.08 37.73 7.62
N ILE A 499 11.52 36.49 7.78
CA ILE A 499 12.79 36.15 8.42
C ILE A 499 13.93 36.57 7.46
N PRO A 500 14.91 37.40 7.88
CA PRO A 500 15.92 37.96 6.99
C PRO A 500 16.74 36.94 6.19
N GLU A 501 16.93 35.75 6.74
CA GLU A 501 17.66 34.63 6.14
C GLU A 501 16.87 33.95 5.00
N GLU A 502 15.59 34.29 4.84
CA GLU A 502 14.65 33.74 3.83
C GLU A 502 14.60 32.20 3.75
N PRO A 503 14.55 31.47 4.88
CA PRO A 503 14.52 30.01 4.87
C PRO A 503 13.24 29.47 4.22
N PHE A 504 13.30 28.32 3.56
CA PHE A 504 12.09 27.61 3.15
C PHE A 504 11.53 26.82 4.34
N LEU A 505 10.48 27.33 4.98
CA LEU A 505 9.87 26.72 6.17
C LEU A 505 8.67 25.84 5.80
N THR A 506 8.60 24.65 6.37
CA THR A 506 7.59 23.63 6.06
C THR A 506 6.65 23.38 7.23
N GLY A 507 7.17 23.32 8.45
CA GLY A 507 6.43 22.98 9.66
C GLY A 507 6.62 24.01 10.77
N VAL A 508 5.62 24.12 11.65
CA VAL A 508 5.70 24.97 12.84
C VAL A 508 4.82 24.42 13.95
N ALA A 509 5.33 24.41 15.18
CA ALA A 509 4.57 24.04 16.37
C ALA A 509 4.72 25.07 17.48
N TRP A 510 3.69 25.19 18.32
CA TRP A 510 3.79 25.86 19.61
C TRP A 510 4.21 24.87 20.68
N ILE A 511 5.22 25.25 21.47
CA ILE A 511 5.87 24.40 22.45
C ILE A 511 5.99 25.19 23.75
N ASP A 512 5.01 25.01 24.62
CA ASP A 512 4.79 25.64 25.93
C ASP A 512 4.89 27.17 25.95
N SER A 513 6.09 27.71 25.70
CA SER A 513 6.46 29.12 25.72
C SER A 513 6.92 29.72 24.38
N MET A 514 7.13 28.93 23.33
CA MET A 514 7.62 29.45 22.04
C MET A 514 7.11 28.67 20.83
N PHE A 515 7.10 29.34 19.68
CA PHE A 515 7.01 28.71 18.37
C PHE A 515 8.38 28.16 17.96
N VAL A 516 8.36 26.98 17.33
CA VAL A 516 9.51 26.39 16.66
C VAL A 516 9.09 26.13 15.22
N ALA A 517 9.83 26.69 14.26
CA ALA A 517 9.64 26.48 12.84
C ALA A 517 10.83 25.72 12.25
N VAL A 518 10.55 24.77 11.38
CA VAL A 518 11.55 23.91 10.73
C VAL A 518 11.43 23.95 9.21
N GLY A 519 12.49 23.59 8.50
CA GLY A 519 12.46 23.63 7.04
C GLY A 519 13.67 23.09 6.31
N ALA A 520 13.83 23.52 5.07
CA ALA A 520 14.87 23.05 4.15
C ALA A 520 16.28 23.32 4.67
N THR A 521 17.21 22.41 4.34
CA THR A 521 18.64 22.51 4.72
C THR A 521 18.84 22.61 6.24
N GLY A 522 18.03 21.89 7.03
CA GLY A 522 18.14 21.87 8.48
C GLY A 522 17.77 23.18 9.17
N ALA A 523 16.99 24.06 8.51
CA ALA A 523 16.56 25.32 9.10
C ALA A 523 15.73 25.08 10.37
N ILE A 524 16.11 25.73 11.47
CA ILE A 524 15.39 25.72 12.75
C ILE A 524 15.35 27.14 13.29
N PHE A 525 14.15 27.66 13.55
CA PHE A 525 13.94 28.99 14.10
C PHE A 525 12.99 28.94 15.27
N THR A 526 13.28 29.72 16.32
CA THR A 526 12.42 29.83 17.50
C THR A 526 11.92 31.25 17.69
N SER A 527 10.70 31.39 18.22
CA SER A 527 10.09 32.69 18.49
C SER A 527 9.11 32.62 19.66
N PRO A 528 9.26 33.46 20.71
CA PRO A 528 8.29 33.50 21.81
C PRO A 528 6.96 34.14 21.42
N ASP A 529 6.92 34.94 20.35
CA ASP A 529 5.78 35.80 20.00
C ASP A 529 5.29 35.67 18.56
N GLY A 530 5.98 34.90 17.72
CA GLY A 530 5.71 34.76 16.28
C GLY A 530 6.20 35.94 15.43
N LEU A 531 6.72 37.00 16.06
CA LEU A 531 7.15 38.23 15.39
C LEU A 531 8.66 38.29 15.24
N THR A 532 9.40 37.87 16.27
CA THR A 532 10.85 37.89 16.30
C THR A 532 11.41 36.48 16.34
N TRP A 533 12.23 36.13 15.36
CA TRP A 533 12.74 34.77 15.17
C TRP A 533 14.26 34.72 15.34
N ALA A 534 14.73 33.68 16.01
CA ALA A 534 16.15 33.40 16.19
C ALA A 534 16.50 32.05 15.58
N GLU A 535 17.48 32.03 14.69
CA GLU A 535 18.05 30.79 14.13
C GLU A 535 18.70 29.95 15.22
N GLN A 536 18.46 28.63 15.17
CA GLN A 536 19.07 27.62 16.03
C GLN A 536 19.89 26.65 15.19
N LEU A 537 20.86 25.99 15.80
CA LEU A 537 21.76 25.07 15.11
C LEU A 537 21.41 23.61 15.44
N TRP A 538 21.45 22.79 14.40
CA TRP A 538 21.53 21.34 14.52
C TRP A 538 23.01 20.96 14.60
N ASP A 539 23.39 20.22 15.64
CA ASP A 539 24.78 19.86 15.94
C ASP A 539 25.36 18.80 14.99
N VAL A 540 25.44 19.14 13.71
CA VAL A 540 26.04 18.33 12.63
C VAL A 540 26.75 19.23 11.61
N PRO A 541 27.69 18.69 10.82
CA PRO A 541 28.29 19.41 9.70
C PRO A 541 27.23 19.91 8.70
N VAL A 542 27.46 21.09 8.10
CA VAL A 542 26.53 21.71 7.13
C VAL A 542 26.23 20.80 5.94
N GLU A 543 27.18 19.95 5.54
CA GLU A 543 27.02 18.99 4.45
C GLU A 543 26.07 17.82 4.77
N ASP A 544 25.81 17.58 6.05
CA ASP A 544 24.92 16.52 6.53
C ASP A 544 23.51 17.03 6.86
N LEU A 545 23.27 18.34 6.78
CA LEU A 545 21.96 18.93 7.04
C LEU A 545 20.92 18.44 6.02
N LYS A 546 19.82 17.91 6.54
CA LYS A 546 18.66 17.44 5.76
C LYS A 546 17.48 18.39 5.91
N GLN A 547 16.59 18.42 4.92
CA GLN A 547 15.32 19.12 5.06
C GLN A 547 14.51 18.49 6.20
N LEU A 548 14.00 19.34 7.08
CA LEU A 548 13.02 19.00 8.10
C LEU A 548 11.64 19.40 7.56
N ASN A 549 10.64 18.55 7.75
CA ASN A 549 9.30 18.71 7.22
C ASN A 549 8.31 19.17 8.30
N GLU A 550 8.32 18.54 9.47
CA GLU A 550 7.37 18.84 10.55
C GLU A 550 8.01 18.72 11.94
N VAL A 551 7.44 19.41 12.92
CA VAL A 551 7.89 19.42 14.31
C VAL A 551 6.71 19.23 15.27
N ALA A 552 6.89 18.40 16.30
CA ALA A 552 5.90 18.19 17.35
C ALA A 552 6.53 18.18 18.74
N SER A 553 5.70 18.33 19.77
CA SER A 553 6.14 18.30 21.16
C SER A 553 5.24 17.44 22.04
N SER A 554 5.87 16.77 23.00
CA SER A 554 5.22 16.11 24.14
C SER A 554 5.02 17.05 25.34
N GLY A 555 5.48 18.31 25.22
CA GLY A 555 5.62 19.27 26.31
C GLY A 555 7.04 19.28 26.91
N SER A 556 7.68 18.13 27.07
CA SER A 556 9.05 18.03 27.62
C SER A 556 10.13 17.72 26.58
N LEU A 557 9.74 17.19 25.42
CA LEU A 557 10.63 16.84 24.33
C LEU A 557 10.01 17.33 23.03
N MET A 558 10.84 17.86 22.15
CA MET A 558 10.52 18.28 20.79
C MET A 558 11.16 17.30 19.83
N VAL A 559 10.43 16.96 18.78
CA VAL A 559 10.90 16.07 17.72
C VAL A 559 10.60 16.75 16.39
N ALA A 560 11.61 16.87 15.53
CA ALA A 560 11.44 17.25 14.14
C ALA A 560 11.87 16.09 13.23
N VAL A 561 11.13 15.92 12.14
CA VAL A 561 11.31 14.80 11.19
C VAL A 561 11.53 15.33 9.78
N GLY A 562 12.15 14.56 8.90
CA GLY A 562 12.40 15.00 7.53
C GLY A 562 12.96 13.95 6.56
N GLN A 563 13.71 14.44 5.58
CA GLN A 563 14.31 13.62 4.51
C GLN A 563 15.33 12.61 5.04
N GLU A 564 15.56 11.54 4.28
CA GLU A 564 16.47 10.43 4.63
C GLU A 564 16.19 9.81 6.01
N LEU A 565 14.91 9.76 6.39
CA LEU A 565 14.44 9.33 7.71
C LEU A 565 15.05 10.13 8.87
N THR A 566 15.42 11.39 8.61
CA THR A 566 15.97 12.28 9.64
C THR A 566 14.97 12.44 10.78
N ILE A 567 15.44 12.21 12.00
CA ILE A 567 14.74 12.53 13.23
C ILE A 567 15.73 13.23 14.14
N ILE A 568 15.38 14.44 14.56
CA ILE A 568 16.14 15.22 15.53
C ILE A 568 15.26 15.55 16.73
N SER A 569 15.87 15.75 17.89
CA SER A 569 15.12 16.12 19.09
C SER A 569 15.81 17.21 19.90
N SER A 570 15.02 17.91 20.69
CA SER A 570 15.48 18.95 21.61
C SER A 570 14.60 18.99 22.86
N SER A 571 15.20 19.19 24.03
CA SER A 571 14.47 19.45 25.28
C SER A 571 14.26 20.94 25.57
N ASP A 572 15.03 21.82 24.93
CA ASP A 572 15.04 23.27 25.22
C ASP A 572 14.69 24.15 24.01
N GLY A 573 14.68 23.57 22.80
CA GLY A 573 14.34 24.23 21.54
C GLY A 573 15.53 24.95 20.93
N LEU A 574 16.67 24.96 21.62
CA LEU A 574 17.89 25.66 21.24
C LEU A 574 18.94 24.68 20.71
N THR A 575 19.10 23.54 21.37
CA THR A 575 20.07 22.52 20.99
C THR A 575 19.35 21.32 20.40
N TRP A 576 19.72 20.93 19.18
CA TRP A 576 19.07 19.84 18.45
C TRP A 576 20.05 18.72 18.12
N ILE A 577 19.65 17.49 18.46
CA ILE A 577 20.50 16.31 18.38
C ILE A 577 19.84 15.25 17.48
N GLY A 578 20.62 14.70 16.54
CA GLY A 578 20.18 13.62 15.66
C GLY A 578 20.01 12.29 16.38
N GLN A 579 18.93 11.57 16.07
CA GLN A 579 18.53 10.31 16.74
C GLN A 579 19.02 9.04 16.01
N GLY A 580 19.98 9.17 15.08
CA GLY A 580 20.73 8.03 14.51
C GLY A 580 19.93 7.10 13.58
N GLN A 581 19.08 7.64 12.72
CA GLN A 581 18.42 6.87 11.66
C GLN A 581 19.12 7.09 10.32
N SER A 582 19.42 6.02 9.61
CA SER A 582 20.00 6.06 8.25
C SER A 582 19.14 5.22 7.31
N GLY A 583 18.58 5.83 6.27
CA GLY A 583 17.80 5.14 5.26
C GLY A 583 17.40 6.05 4.11
N THR A 584 16.86 5.46 3.04
CA THR A 584 16.34 6.18 1.88
C THR A 584 14.83 6.35 2.05
N GLY A 585 14.35 7.56 2.36
CA GLY A 585 12.92 7.85 2.56
C GLY A 585 12.63 9.18 3.23
N THR A 586 11.41 9.68 3.15
CA THR A 586 11.02 10.99 3.72
C THR A 586 9.95 10.82 4.79
N LEU A 587 10.13 11.49 5.93
CA LEU A 587 9.09 11.66 6.95
C LEU A 587 8.45 13.04 6.77
N GLU A 588 7.13 13.07 6.64
CA GLU A 588 6.35 14.27 6.31
C GLU A 588 5.66 14.88 7.54
N GLY A 589 5.11 14.05 8.42
CA GLY A 589 4.35 14.49 9.59
C GLY A 589 4.81 13.84 10.88
N VAL A 590 4.62 14.52 12.01
CA VAL A 590 4.91 13.96 13.34
C VAL A 590 3.91 14.48 14.39
N THR A 591 3.51 13.62 15.32
CA THR A 591 2.64 14.01 16.44
C THR A 591 2.96 13.25 17.72
N TRP A 592 2.54 13.78 18.87
CA TRP A 592 2.57 13.09 20.15
C TRP A 592 1.18 12.56 20.48
N ASN A 593 1.06 11.26 20.75
CA ASN A 593 -0.24 10.65 21.03
C ASN A 593 -0.60 10.58 22.52
N GLY A 594 0.23 11.14 23.41
CA GLY A 594 0.08 11.00 24.86
C GLY A 594 1.01 9.97 25.49
N THR A 595 1.54 9.03 24.69
CA THR A 595 2.43 7.95 25.15
C THR A 595 3.71 7.82 24.35
N ARG A 596 3.66 8.10 23.04
CA ARG A 596 4.78 8.02 22.10
C ARG A 596 4.62 9.07 21.01
N PHE A 597 5.73 9.40 20.36
CA PHE A 597 5.68 10.11 19.09
C PHE A 597 5.37 9.14 17.96
N ILE A 598 4.62 9.62 16.98
CA ILE A 598 4.28 8.95 15.74
C ILE A 598 4.76 9.84 14.60
N ALA A 599 5.59 9.31 13.72
CA ALA A 599 6.01 9.96 12.50
C ALA A 599 5.46 9.20 11.29
N VAL A 600 4.99 9.93 10.29
CA VAL A 600 4.44 9.40 9.03
C VAL A 600 5.23 9.93 7.84
N GLY A 601 5.20 9.21 6.71
CA GLY A 601 5.87 9.68 5.51
C GLY A 601 5.57 8.87 4.24
N GLU A 602 6.34 9.16 3.21
CA GLU A 602 6.26 8.50 1.90
C GLU A 602 6.46 6.99 2.01
N GLY A 603 5.88 6.23 1.09
CA GLY A 603 6.16 4.80 1.04
C GLY A 603 5.50 4.04 2.19
N ASN A 604 4.35 4.50 2.70
CA ASN A 604 3.65 3.86 3.81
C ASN A 604 4.45 3.85 5.13
N ARG A 605 5.36 4.82 5.29
CA ARG A 605 6.25 4.85 6.44
C ARG A 605 5.52 5.36 7.67
N LEU A 606 5.48 4.52 8.69
CA LEU A 606 5.01 4.83 10.03
C LEU A 606 6.10 4.44 11.02
N ILE A 607 6.56 5.39 11.82
CA ILE A 607 7.63 5.16 12.79
C ILE A 607 7.16 5.66 14.15
N THR A 608 7.44 4.91 15.20
CA THR A 608 7.08 5.30 16.57
C THR A 608 8.24 5.32 17.52
N SER A 609 8.18 6.23 18.49
CA SER A 609 9.06 6.20 19.66
C SER A 609 8.65 5.07 20.63
N PRO A 610 9.54 4.67 21.56
CA PRO A 610 9.27 3.65 22.58
C PRO A 610 8.02 3.96 23.40
#